data_AF-A0A3M2L6R4-F1
#
_entry.id   AF-A0A3M2L6R4-F1
#
_cell.length_a   1.000
_cell.length_b   1.000
_cell.length_c   1.000
_cell.angle_alpha   90.00
_cell.angle_beta   90.00
_cell.angle_gamma   90.00
#
_symmetry.space_group_name_H-M   'P 1'
#
loop_
_entity.id
_entity.type
_entity.pdbx_description
1 polymer ?
#
loop_
_entity_poly.entity_id
_entity_poly.type
_entity_poly.pdbx_seq_one_letter_code
_entity_poly.pdbx_strand_id
1 'polypeptide(L)'
;MPDWHELLAAFCGRLGDRPGDHPVTRGARGLADLHWQRLHSDPTEIDRHRLDHIHRIDEWVGANLRRAAPRSLGAAVDTMAAAQVRAVWMLHSAEDVADERVHTAWFRLARLAGHWTDLALEVA
;
A
#
# COMPACT_ATOMS: atom_id res chain seq x y z
N MET A 1 -1.66 10.95 -10.39
CA MET A 1 -1.82 9.85 -9.42
C MET A 1 -1.18 8.60 -9.99
N PRO A 2 -0.40 7.81 -9.21
CA PRO A 2 0.16 6.57 -9.69
C PRO A 2 -0.93 5.51 -9.88
N ASP A 3 -0.76 4.67 -10.90
CA ASP A 3 -1.65 3.53 -11.12
C ASP A 3 -1.39 2.38 -10.12
N TRP A 4 -2.21 1.32 -10.17
CA TRP A 4 -2.06 0.20 -9.24
C TRP A 4 -0.78 -0.62 -9.50
N HIS A 5 -0.24 -0.64 -10.73
CA HIS A 5 1.02 -1.32 -11.03
C HIS A 5 2.20 -0.59 -10.41
N GLU A 6 2.20 0.76 -10.45
CA GLU A 6 3.19 1.60 -9.80
C GLU A 6 3.15 1.42 -8.27
N LEU A 7 1.95 1.32 -7.67
CA LEU A 7 1.83 0.98 -6.24
C LEU A 7 2.38 -0.42 -5.93
N LEU A 8 2.04 -1.44 -6.72
CA LEU A 8 2.61 -2.78 -6.53
C LEU A 8 4.13 -2.80 -6.70
N ALA A 9 4.65 -2.06 -7.69
CA ALA A 9 6.09 -1.91 -7.87
C ALA A 9 6.73 -1.27 -6.62
N ALA A 10 6.09 -0.25 -6.04
CA ALA A 10 6.55 0.39 -4.82
C ALA A 10 6.51 -0.56 -3.61
N PHE A 11 5.41 -1.31 -3.41
CA PHE A 11 5.34 -2.30 -2.32
C PHE A 11 6.45 -3.36 -2.44
N CYS A 12 6.76 -3.78 -3.67
CA CYS A 12 7.84 -4.71 -3.98
C CYS A 12 9.25 -4.08 -3.94
N GLY A 13 9.41 -2.79 -3.65
CA GLY A 13 10.73 -2.14 -3.58
C GLY A 13 11.36 -1.82 -4.92
N ARG A 14 10.56 -1.79 -5.99
CA ARG A 14 11.02 -1.47 -7.36
C ARG A 14 10.78 0.00 -7.73
N LEU A 15 10.11 0.76 -6.86
CA LEU A 15 9.78 2.18 -7.03
C LEU A 15 9.68 2.86 -5.66
N GLY A 16 9.85 4.17 -5.60
CA GLY A 16 9.56 4.96 -4.40
C GLY A 16 10.77 5.16 -3.49
N ASP A 17 11.99 4.81 -3.93
CA ASP A 17 13.24 4.96 -3.19
C ASP A 17 14.04 6.20 -3.63
N ARG A 18 13.75 6.78 -4.80
CA ARG A 18 14.56 7.86 -5.37
C ARG A 18 14.03 9.26 -5.00
N PRO A 19 14.94 10.23 -4.82
CA PRO A 19 14.57 11.64 -4.85
C PRO A 19 13.87 11.98 -6.18
N GLY A 20 12.71 12.62 -6.12
CA GLY A 20 11.89 12.93 -7.29
C GLY A 20 10.79 11.91 -7.61
N ASP A 21 10.82 10.71 -7.02
CA ASP A 21 9.69 9.77 -7.14
C ASP A 21 8.40 10.38 -6.56
N HIS A 22 7.27 9.96 -7.13
CA HIS A 22 5.95 10.44 -6.75
C HIS A 22 5.71 10.24 -5.24
N PRO A 23 5.23 11.25 -4.47
CA PRO A 23 5.10 11.13 -3.02
C PRO A 23 4.23 9.96 -2.56
N VAL A 24 3.17 9.65 -3.30
CA VAL A 24 2.34 8.46 -3.07
C VAL A 24 3.10 7.14 -3.23
N THR A 25 3.99 6.97 -4.23
CA THR A 25 4.76 5.73 -4.40
C THR A 25 5.86 5.60 -3.36
N ARG A 26 6.48 6.72 -2.94
CA ARG A 26 7.40 6.73 -1.80
C ARG A 26 6.70 6.36 -0.49
N GLY A 27 5.52 6.92 -0.25
CA GLY A 27 4.69 6.56 0.90
C GLY A 27 4.27 5.08 0.87
N ALA A 28 3.85 4.58 -0.30
CA ALA A 28 3.51 3.18 -0.52
C ALA A 28 4.66 2.23 -0.17
N ARG A 29 5.89 2.56 -0.61
CA ARG A 29 7.08 1.78 -0.25
C ARG A 29 7.30 1.76 1.27
N GLY A 30 7.29 2.92 1.92
CA GLY A 30 7.46 3.03 3.37
C GLY A 30 6.41 2.23 4.16
N LEU A 31 5.15 2.26 3.72
CA LEU A 31 4.07 1.46 4.31
C LEU A 31 4.33 -0.04 4.17
N ALA A 32 4.77 -0.52 2.99
CA ALA A 32 5.11 -1.92 2.81
C ALA A 32 6.28 -2.36 3.70
N ASP A 33 7.32 -1.52 3.84
CA ASP A 33 8.45 -1.79 4.73
C ASP A 33 8.02 -1.90 6.19
N LEU A 34 7.11 -1.02 6.64
CA LEU A 34 6.54 -1.07 7.99
C LEU A 34 5.69 -2.34 8.21
N HIS A 35 4.90 -2.77 7.22
CA HIS A 35 4.15 -4.02 7.33
C HIS A 35 5.06 -5.25 7.39
N TRP A 36 6.18 -5.26 6.67
CA TRP A 36 7.19 -6.31 6.78
C TRP A 36 7.83 -6.34 8.18
N GLN A 37 8.17 -5.19 8.74
CA GLN A 37 8.72 -5.08 10.10
C GLN A 37 7.72 -5.57 11.15
N ARG A 38 6.42 -5.26 10.95
CA ARG A 38 5.33 -5.62 11.87
C ARG A 38 5.13 -7.12 12.02
N LEU A 39 5.53 -7.91 11.02
CA LEU A 39 5.47 -9.38 11.10
C LEU A 39 6.43 -9.95 12.16
N HIS A 40 7.44 -9.19 12.59
CA HIS A 40 8.53 -9.67 13.44
C HIS A 40 8.81 -8.80 14.68
N SER A 41 8.08 -7.70 14.88
CA SER A 41 8.40 -6.66 15.89
C SER A 41 7.16 -6.17 16.65
N ASP A 42 7.36 -5.42 17.74
CA ASP A 42 6.27 -4.78 18.51
C ASP A 42 5.49 -3.80 17.62
N PRO A 43 4.15 -3.95 17.49
CA PRO A 43 3.33 -3.13 16.61
C PRO A 43 3.24 -1.66 17.03
N THR A 44 3.49 -1.31 18.29
CA THR A 44 3.12 0.01 18.83
C THR A 44 3.89 1.17 18.17
N GLU A 45 5.20 1.01 17.97
CA GLU A 45 6.03 2.02 17.31
C GLU A 45 5.78 2.07 15.79
N ILE A 46 5.63 0.89 15.18
CA ILE A 46 5.34 0.74 13.75
C ILE A 46 4.00 1.40 13.40
N ASP A 47 3.00 1.24 14.26
CA ASP A 47 1.67 1.81 14.04
C ASP A 47 1.71 3.34 14.01
N ARG A 48 2.59 3.96 14.80
CA ARG A 48 2.80 5.42 14.77
C ARG A 48 3.44 5.87 13.47
N HIS A 49 4.50 5.21 13.02
CA HIS A 49 5.17 5.54 11.75
C HIS A 49 4.24 5.30 10.55
N ARG A 50 3.39 4.26 10.63
CA ARG A 50 2.38 3.97 9.60
C ARG A 50 1.40 5.13 9.46
N LEU A 51 0.91 5.67 10.57
CA LEU A 51 -0.01 6.82 10.56
C LEU A 51 0.64 8.08 9.97
N ASP A 52 1.92 8.34 10.25
CA ASP A 52 2.66 9.46 9.65
C ASP A 52 2.75 9.33 8.12
N HIS A 53 3.02 8.13 7.60
CA HIS A 53 3.01 7.88 6.15
C HIS A 53 1.61 8.08 5.53
N ILE A 54 0.55 7.61 6.19
CA ILE A 54 -0.84 7.80 5.73
C ILE A 54 -1.16 9.30 5.65
N HIS A 55 -0.88 10.05 6.71
CA HIS A 55 -1.16 11.49 6.75
C HIS A 55 -0.38 12.26 5.70
N ARG A 56 0.91 11.95 5.47
CA ARG A 56 1.71 12.59 4.41
C ARG A 56 1.15 12.37 3.02
N ILE A 57 0.62 11.17 2.74
CA ILE A 57 -0.05 10.89 1.47
C ILE A 57 -1.31 11.77 1.35
N ASP A 58 -2.14 11.81 2.39
CA ASP A 58 -3.39 12.58 2.38
C ASP A 58 -3.15 14.10 2.27
N GLU A 59 -2.15 14.63 2.98
CA GLU A 59 -1.74 16.03 2.90
C GLU A 59 -1.27 16.38 1.48
N TRP A 60 -0.44 15.54 0.87
CA TRP A 60 0.00 15.75 -0.50
C TRP A 60 -1.18 15.74 -1.47
N VAL A 61 -2.09 14.77 -1.33
CA VAL A 61 -3.32 14.66 -2.13
C VAL A 61 -4.16 15.93 -2.00
N GLY A 62 -4.41 16.39 -0.76
CA GLY A 62 -5.21 17.59 -0.50
C GLY A 62 -4.58 18.87 -1.03
N ALA A 63 -3.24 18.94 -1.07
CA ALA A 63 -2.51 20.10 -1.57
C ALA A 63 -2.37 20.13 -3.11
N ASN A 64 -2.37 18.97 -3.78
CA ASN A 64 -1.98 18.87 -5.19
C ASN A 64 -3.12 18.47 -6.13
N LEU A 65 -4.23 17.94 -5.63
CA LEU A 65 -5.36 17.52 -6.46
C LEU A 65 -6.47 18.57 -6.45
N ARG A 66 -7.11 18.73 -7.61
CA ARG A 66 -8.18 19.73 -7.80
C ARG A 66 -9.48 19.37 -7.08
N ARG A 67 -9.67 18.09 -6.78
CA ARG A 67 -10.87 17.55 -6.15
C ARG A 67 -10.53 17.02 -4.77
N ALA A 68 -11.32 17.41 -3.77
CA ALA A 68 -11.22 16.81 -2.45
C ALA A 68 -11.50 15.30 -2.54
N ALA A 69 -10.58 14.49 -2.01
CA ALA A 69 -10.79 13.06 -1.93
C ALA A 69 -11.93 12.78 -0.92
N PRO A 70 -12.93 11.95 -1.27
CA PRO A 70 -14.06 11.65 -0.38
C PRO A 70 -13.65 10.80 0.83
N ARG A 71 -12.42 10.26 0.80
CA ARG A 71 -11.83 9.41 1.82
C ARG A 71 -10.31 9.49 1.76
N SER A 72 -9.66 9.08 2.85
CA SER A 72 -8.20 8.99 2.92
C SER A 72 -7.67 8.05 1.83
N LEU A 73 -6.85 8.61 0.94
CA LEU A 73 -6.14 7.81 -0.06
C LEU A 73 -4.91 7.15 0.57
N GLY A 74 -4.30 7.77 1.57
CA GLY A 74 -3.23 7.18 2.37
C GLY A 74 -3.68 5.86 3.03
N ALA A 75 -4.87 5.82 3.62
CA ALA A 75 -5.43 4.61 4.21
C ALA A 75 -5.76 3.53 3.17
N ALA A 76 -6.17 3.92 1.95
CA ALA A 76 -6.37 2.99 0.86
C ALA A 76 -5.04 2.36 0.41
N VAL A 77 -3.99 3.17 0.26
CA VAL A 77 -2.63 2.70 -0.04
C VAL A 77 -2.10 1.78 1.07
N ASP A 78 -2.29 2.16 2.34
CA ASP A 78 -1.89 1.34 3.51
C ASP A 78 -2.56 -0.03 3.52
N THR A 79 -3.87 -0.06 3.26
CA THR A 79 -4.63 -1.32 3.20
C THR A 79 -4.12 -2.22 2.07
N MET A 80 -3.76 -1.64 0.93
CA MET A 80 -3.21 -2.38 -0.21
C MET A 80 -1.79 -2.87 0.06
N ALA A 81 -0.95 -2.06 0.71
CA ALA A 81 0.40 -2.44 1.15
C ALA A 81 0.33 -3.63 2.13
N ALA A 82 -0.54 -3.57 3.13
CA ALA A 82 -0.75 -4.65 4.10
C ALA A 82 -1.18 -5.95 3.41
N ALA A 83 -2.10 -5.87 2.45
CA ALA A 83 -2.56 -7.02 1.68
C ALA A 83 -1.45 -7.63 0.81
N GLN A 84 -0.63 -6.79 0.18
CA GLN A 84 0.51 -7.24 -0.62
C GLN A 84 1.53 -7.98 0.23
N VAL A 85 1.96 -7.38 1.35
CA VAL A 85 2.91 -8.01 2.28
C VAL A 85 2.35 -9.33 2.81
N ARG A 86 1.07 -9.35 3.19
CA ARG A 86 0.42 -10.58 3.66
C ARG A 86 0.38 -11.67 2.60
N ALA A 87 0.03 -11.33 1.36
CA ALA A 87 -0.03 -12.30 0.26
C ALA A 87 1.36 -12.90 -0.04
N VAL A 88 2.40 -12.05 -0.08
CA VAL A 88 3.77 -12.49 -0.28
C VAL A 88 4.27 -13.32 0.90
N TRP A 89 4.02 -12.91 2.13
CA TRP A 89 4.41 -13.68 3.31
C TRP A 89 3.75 -15.08 3.30
N MET A 90 2.45 -15.17 3.01
CA MET A 90 1.76 -16.46 2.95
C MET A 90 2.27 -17.36 1.84
N LEU A 91 2.62 -16.81 0.67
CA LEU A 91 3.23 -17.58 -0.41
C LEU A 91 4.54 -18.26 0.02
N HIS A 92 5.34 -17.57 0.85
CA HIS A 92 6.62 -18.11 1.33
C HIS A 92 6.48 -19.00 2.57
N SER A 93 5.43 -18.82 3.37
CA SER A 93 5.23 -19.55 4.61
C SER A 93 4.31 -20.77 4.48
N ALA A 94 3.58 -20.92 3.38
CA ALA A 94 2.67 -22.04 3.16
C ALA A 94 3.44 -23.30 2.75
N GLU A 95 3.03 -24.45 3.29
CA GLU A 95 3.54 -25.76 2.87
C GLU A 95 3.06 -26.13 1.47
N ASP A 96 1.85 -25.67 1.10
CA ASP A 96 1.26 -25.84 -0.22
C ASP A 96 0.77 -24.49 -0.77
N VAL A 97 1.22 -24.13 -1.98
CA VAL A 97 0.81 -22.90 -2.68
C VAL A 97 -0.66 -22.95 -3.10
N ALA A 98 -1.24 -24.15 -3.22
CA ALA A 98 -2.66 -24.34 -3.49
C ALA A 98 -3.56 -24.14 -2.26
N ASP A 99 -3.00 -23.80 -1.09
CA ASP A 99 -3.79 -23.47 0.10
C ASP A 99 -4.73 -22.28 -0.19
N GLU A 100 -6.02 -22.48 0.12
CA GLU A 100 -7.09 -21.49 -0.02
C GLU A 100 -6.75 -20.16 0.67
N ARG A 101 -5.93 -20.18 1.72
CA ARG A 101 -5.46 -18.96 2.41
C ARG A 101 -4.57 -18.12 1.50
N VAL A 102 -3.65 -18.75 0.76
CA VAL A 102 -2.78 -18.07 -0.21
C VAL A 102 -3.66 -17.44 -1.29
N HIS A 103 -4.60 -18.21 -1.85
CA HIS A 103 -5.56 -17.71 -2.84
C HIS A 103 -6.37 -16.51 -2.32
N THR A 104 -6.91 -16.61 -1.10
CA THR A 104 -7.72 -15.56 -0.46
C THR A 104 -6.95 -14.24 -0.31
N ALA A 105 -5.66 -14.25 0.04
CA ALA A 105 -4.91 -12.99 0.13
C ALA A 105 -4.57 -12.38 -1.21
N TRP A 106 -4.22 -13.19 -2.20
CA TRP A 106 -4.01 -12.68 -3.56
C TRP A 106 -5.29 -12.10 -4.15
N PHE A 107 -6.43 -12.77 -3.92
CA PHE A 107 -7.75 -12.27 -4.32
C PHE A 107 -8.08 -10.94 -3.61
N ARG A 108 -7.79 -10.82 -2.31
CA ARG A 108 -7.97 -9.57 -1.57
C ARG A 108 -7.11 -8.44 -2.16
N LEU A 109 -5.85 -8.70 -2.50
CA LEU A 109 -4.97 -7.71 -3.12
C LEU A 109 -5.53 -7.25 -4.48
N ALA A 110 -5.99 -8.19 -5.32
CA ALA A 110 -6.58 -7.86 -6.63
C ALA A 110 -7.83 -6.97 -6.50
N ARG A 111 -8.70 -7.25 -5.53
CA ARG A 111 -9.87 -6.38 -5.23
C ARG A 111 -9.47 -4.98 -4.81
N LEU A 112 -8.42 -4.84 -4.00
CA LEU A 112 -7.92 -3.55 -3.56
C LEU A 112 -7.27 -2.76 -4.72
N ALA A 113 -6.59 -3.43 -5.64
CA ALA A 113 -6.05 -2.82 -6.86
C ALA A 113 -7.16 -2.25 -7.76
N GLY A 114 -8.26 -2.99 -7.94
CA GLY A 114 -9.45 -2.50 -8.65
C GLY A 114 -10.02 -1.25 -7.98
N HIS A 115 -10.22 -1.31 -6.66
CA HIS A 115 -10.72 -0.18 -5.88
C HIS A 115 -9.82 1.05 -5.90
N TRP A 116 -8.49 0.87 -5.95
CA TRP A 116 -7.54 1.97 -6.13
C TRP A 116 -7.67 2.61 -7.50
N THR A 117 -7.89 1.81 -8.54
CA THR A 117 -8.07 2.33 -9.91
C THR A 117 -9.24 3.29 -9.97
N ASP A 118 -10.38 2.92 -9.37
CA ASP A 118 -11.56 3.78 -9.30
C ASP A 118 -11.27 5.08 -8.52
N LEU A 119 -10.61 4.97 -7.36
CA LEU A 119 -10.19 6.13 -6.57
C LEU A 119 -9.28 7.09 -7.33
N ALA A 120 -8.27 6.54 -7.99
CA ALA A 120 -7.27 7.34 -8.69
C ALA A 120 -7.92 8.14 -9.83
N LEU A 121 -8.92 7.56 -10.51
CA LEU A 121 -9.71 8.23 -11.54
C LEU A 121 -10.64 9.32 -10.98
N GLU A 122 -11.18 9.15 -9.78
CA GLU A 122 -12.05 10.17 -9.15
C GLU A 122 -11.30 11.47 -8.81
N VAL A 123 -9.98 11.39 -8.56
CA VAL A 123 -9.16 12.51 -8.07
C VAL A 123 -8.12 13.03 -9.07
N ALA A 124 -7.93 12.35 -10.20
CA ALA A 124 -7.03 12.77 -11.29
C ALA A 124 -7.56 14.02 -12.02
#